data_AF-A0A5J5C9W2-F1
#
_entry.id   AF-A0A5J5C9W2-F1
#
_cell.length_a   1.000
_cell.length_b   1.000
_cell.length_c   1.000
_cell.angle_alpha   90.00
_cell.angle_beta   90.00
_cell.angle_gamma   90.00
#
_symmetry.space_group_name_H-M   'P 1'
#
loop_
_entity.id
_entity.type
_entity.pdbx_description
1 polymer ?
#
loop_
_entity_poly.entity_id
_entity_poly.type
_entity_poly.pdbx_seq_one_letter_code
_entity_poly.pdbx_strand_id
1 'polypeptide(L)'
;GPLDRESVSIYNVTIVATDEGTPSQSSTSVLSIHVSDVNDNAPRFTETIINVFVKENSPVGGSIKTVTATDADADQNSQSIPYSAEAGYFVAKIRAVDADSGYNALLSYHLSEPKGNNLFRIGTSTGEIRTKRRMSDNDLKTHPLVVLVSDNGEPSLSATVSIDVVVVESTADIQTQFRHVPLKEESFSDLNLYLLIAIVSVSVIFLLSLISLIAVRCHRTDGSFSRYSAPMITTHLTGAGLTPNLLSSMTCVSAQTR
;
A
#
# COMPACT_ATOMS: atom_id res chain seq x y z
N GLY A 1 -10.46 -5.89 -34.09
CA GLY A 1 -10.28 -7.35 -33.99
C GLY A 1 -11.68 -7.91 -33.97
N PRO A 2 -12.18 -8.43 -32.84
CA PRO A 2 -13.57 -8.17 -32.46
C PRO A 2 -13.84 -6.66 -32.38
N LEU A 3 -15.11 -6.28 -32.25
CA LEU A 3 -15.53 -4.95 -31.81
C LEU A 3 -15.65 -4.95 -30.28
N ASP A 4 -15.36 -3.80 -29.68
CA ASP A 4 -15.28 -3.53 -28.25
C ASP A 4 -15.55 -2.02 -28.14
N ARG A 5 -16.64 -1.64 -27.46
CA ARG A 5 -17.16 -0.26 -27.48
C ARG A 5 -16.49 0.61 -26.42
N GLU A 6 -16.07 -0.04 -25.34
CA GLU A 6 -15.34 0.45 -24.18
C GLU A 6 -13.94 0.91 -24.59
N SER A 7 -13.31 0.17 -25.52
CA SER A 7 -12.11 0.58 -26.26
C SER A 7 -12.40 1.61 -27.36
N VAL A 8 -13.35 1.33 -28.28
CA VAL A 8 -13.63 2.22 -29.44
C VAL A 8 -15.12 2.22 -29.83
N SER A 9 -15.84 3.25 -29.42
CA SER A 9 -17.28 3.40 -29.67
C SER A 9 -17.66 3.94 -31.06
N ILE A 10 -16.72 4.56 -31.81
CA ILE A 10 -16.98 5.15 -33.13
C ILE A 10 -15.79 4.91 -34.08
N TYR A 11 -16.07 4.41 -35.29
CA TYR A 11 -15.11 4.28 -36.38
C TYR A 11 -15.49 5.18 -37.56
N ASN A 12 -14.60 6.07 -37.97
CA ASN A 12 -14.77 6.89 -39.17
C ASN A 12 -14.04 6.26 -40.36
N VAL A 13 -14.79 5.70 -41.31
CA VAL A 13 -14.26 5.02 -42.49
C VAL A 13 -14.32 5.96 -43.70
N THR A 14 -13.15 6.41 -44.16
CA THR A 14 -13.03 7.20 -45.39
C THR A 14 -13.14 6.30 -46.61
N ILE A 15 -14.21 6.48 -47.39
CA ILE A 15 -14.47 5.78 -48.65
C ILE A 15 -14.04 6.71 -49.79
N VAL A 16 -13.11 6.24 -50.63
CA VAL A 16 -12.68 6.95 -51.85
C VAL A 16 -13.12 6.13 -53.06
N ALA A 17 -13.85 6.76 -53.98
CA ALA A 17 -14.22 6.18 -55.26
C ALA A 17 -13.53 6.98 -56.38
N THR A 18 -12.76 6.29 -57.21
CA THR A 18 -11.95 6.84 -58.31
C THR A 18 -12.41 6.25 -59.64
N ASP A 19 -12.46 7.06 -60.71
CA ASP A 19 -12.73 6.58 -62.07
C ASP A 19 -11.44 6.17 -62.82
N GLU A 20 -11.58 5.35 -63.85
CA GLU A 20 -10.51 4.95 -64.77
C GLU A 20 -10.32 5.98 -65.91
N GLY A 21 -10.58 7.26 -65.63
CA GLY A 21 -10.45 8.35 -66.59
C GLY A 21 -9.00 8.74 -66.89
N THR A 22 -8.81 9.56 -67.92
CA THR A 22 -7.50 10.18 -68.24
C THR A 22 -7.67 11.67 -68.52
N PRO A 23 -7.44 12.58 -67.54
CA PRO A 23 -7.08 12.28 -66.15
C PRO A 23 -8.23 11.61 -65.39
N SER A 24 -7.88 10.82 -64.37
CA SER A 24 -8.87 10.24 -63.47
C SER A 24 -9.38 11.25 -62.44
N GLN A 25 -10.62 11.08 -62.01
CA GLN A 25 -11.24 11.86 -60.94
C GLN A 25 -11.56 10.94 -59.77
N SER A 26 -11.59 11.52 -58.56
CA SER A 26 -12.02 10.80 -57.36
C SER A 26 -12.97 11.63 -56.51
N SER A 27 -13.79 10.92 -55.75
CA SER A 27 -14.73 11.46 -54.76
C SER A 27 -14.51 10.76 -53.43
N THR A 28 -14.64 11.51 -52.34
CA THR A 28 -14.39 11.03 -50.98
C THR A 28 -15.60 11.26 -50.10
N SER A 29 -15.99 10.25 -49.35
CA SER A 29 -17.05 10.31 -48.32
C SER A 29 -16.54 9.69 -47.01
N VAL A 30 -17.14 10.04 -45.89
CA VAL A 30 -16.80 9.47 -44.57
C VAL A 30 -18.04 8.82 -43.97
N LEU A 31 -17.94 7.52 -43.71
CA LEU A 31 -18.96 6.74 -43.02
C LEU A 31 -18.60 6.67 -41.52
N SER A 32 -19.42 7.28 -40.67
CA SER A 32 -19.34 7.10 -39.20
C SER A 32 -20.10 5.84 -38.80
N ILE A 33 -19.39 4.87 -38.23
CA ILE A 33 -19.95 3.62 -37.70
C ILE A 33 -19.93 3.71 -36.18
N HIS A 34 -21.10 3.69 -35.56
CA HIS A 34 -21.25 3.67 -34.11
C HIS A 34 -21.36 2.21 -33.63
N VAL A 35 -20.59 1.84 -32.62
CA VAL A 35 -20.69 0.54 -31.96
C VAL A 35 -21.81 0.61 -30.91
N SER A 36 -22.71 -0.36 -30.91
CA SER A 36 -23.77 -0.50 -29.91
C SER A 36 -23.23 -1.11 -28.60
N ASP A 37 -23.72 -0.59 -27.48
CA ASP A 37 -23.44 -1.08 -26.13
C ASP A 37 -24.03 -2.47 -25.87
N VAL A 38 -23.36 -3.26 -25.05
CA VAL A 38 -23.80 -4.58 -24.54
C VAL A 38 -23.41 -4.62 -23.06
N ASN A 39 -24.22 -5.27 -22.21
CA ASN A 39 -23.92 -5.35 -20.78
C ASN A 39 -22.92 -6.50 -20.49
N ASP A 40 -21.63 -6.27 -20.73
CA ASP A 40 -20.57 -7.26 -20.52
C ASP A 40 -19.52 -6.90 -19.45
N ASN A 41 -19.61 -5.70 -18.86
CA ASN A 41 -18.83 -5.33 -17.69
C ASN A 41 -19.66 -5.39 -16.41
N ALA A 42 -19.03 -5.84 -15.33
CA ALA A 42 -19.67 -5.88 -14.01
C ALA A 42 -19.30 -4.63 -13.18
N PRO A 43 -20.22 -4.10 -12.37
CA PRO A 43 -19.96 -2.95 -11.51
C PRO A 43 -18.74 -3.16 -10.62
N ARG A 44 -17.81 -2.20 -10.58
CA ARG A 44 -16.59 -2.29 -9.75
C ARG A 44 -16.54 -1.18 -8.70
N PHE A 45 -16.34 -1.56 -7.44
CA PHE A 45 -16.08 -0.61 -6.37
C PHE A 45 -14.78 0.19 -6.63
N THR A 46 -14.79 1.47 -6.28
CA THR A 46 -13.59 2.32 -6.33
C THR A 46 -12.67 2.09 -5.14
N GLU A 47 -13.21 1.65 -4.01
CA GLU A 47 -12.50 1.36 -2.77
C GLU A 47 -12.72 -0.12 -2.39
N THR A 48 -11.66 -0.87 -2.06
CA THR A 48 -11.73 -2.34 -1.80
C THR A 48 -12.04 -2.71 -0.35
N ILE A 49 -11.76 -1.81 0.59
CA ILE A 49 -12.06 -1.94 2.03
C ILE A 49 -12.60 -0.59 2.51
N ILE A 50 -13.70 -0.62 3.26
CA ILE A 50 -14.33 0.57 3.84
C ILE A 50 -14.58 0.26 5.32
N ASN A 51 -13.80 0.90 6.20
CA ASN A 51 -13.92 0.77 7.65
C ASN A 51 -14.55 2.05 8.21
N VAL A 52 -15.69 1.94 8.90
CA VAL A 52 -16.43 3.10 9.41
C VAL A 52 -16.45 3.06 10.94
N PHE A 53 -16.20 4.19 11.59
CA PHE A 53 -16.05 4.26 13.04
C PHE A 53 -17.17 5.06 13.70
N VAL A 54 -17.59 4.67 14.89
CA VAL A 54 -18.65 5.36 15.65
C VAL A 54 -18.10 5.72 17.02
N LYS A 55 -17.84 7.01 17.26
CA LYS A 55 -17.34 7.52 18.53
C LYS A 55 -18.46 7.65 19.56
N GLU A 56 -18.37 6.86 20.62
CA GLU A 56 -19.33 6.77 21.73
C GLU A 56 -19.60 8.14 22.37
N ASN A 57 -18.53 8.81 22.80
CA ASN A 57 -18.57 10.02 23.61
C ASN A 57 -18.60 11.30 22.76
N SER A 58 -19.59 11.41 21.86
CA SER A 58 -19.75 12.54 20.93
C SER A 58 -20.94 13.45 21.30
N PRO A 59 -20.72 14.78 21.47
CA PRO A 59 -21.76 15.70 21.90
C PRO A 59 -22.86 15.87 20.85
N VAL A 60 -24.12 15.90 21.31
CA VAL A 60 -25.30 16.10 20.47
C VAL A 60 -25.25 17.47 19.80
N GLY A 61 -25.50 17.52 18.49
CA GLY A 61 -25.48 18.76 17.71
C GLY A 61 -24.12 19.21 17.19
N GLY A 62 -23.05 18.41 17.36
CA GLY A 62 -21.75 18.68 16.77
C GLY A 62 -21.80 18.72 15.24
N SER A 63 -21.57 19.89 14.64
CA SER A 63 -21.52 20.06 13.19
C SER A 63 -20.38 19.26 12.58
N ILE A 64 -20.70 18.41 11.60
CA ILE A 64 -19.73 17.52 10.94
C ILE A 64 -18.81 18.38 10.08
N LYS A 65 -17.54 18.51 10.49
CA LYS A 65 -16.50 18.93 9.54
C LYS A 65 -16.36 17.85 8.48
N THR A 66 -16.53 18.20 7.20
CA THR A 66 -16.01 17.41 6.10
C THR A 66 -14.49 17.35 6.24
N VAL A 67 -13.97 16.23 6.76
CA VAL A 67 -12.52 16.03 6.86
C VAL A 67 -12.01 15.57 5.50
N THR A 68 -11.79 16.54 4.61
CA THR A 68 -10.84 16.36 3.50
C THR A 68 -9.44 16.33 4.11
N ALA A 69 -9.06 15.16 4.64
CA ALA A 69 -7.66 14.82 4.78
C ALA A 69 -7.07 14.66 3.37
N THR A 70 -5.80 15.00 3.23
CA THR A 70 -5.06 14.88 1.98
C THR A 70 -3.64 14.43 2.34
N ASP A 71 -3.49 13.13 2.61
CA ASP A 71 -2.15 12.53 2.74
C ASP A 71 -2.15 11.07 2.31
N ALA A 72 -1.00 10.57 1.85
CA ALA A 72 -0.91 9.37 1.02
C ALA A 72 -0.57 8.09 1.81
N ASP A 73 -1.40 7.72 2.79
CA ASP A 73 -1.34 6.43 3.49
C ASP A 73 -2.74 5.85 3.77
N ALA A 74 -2.82 4.51 3.90
CA ALA A 74 -4.01 3.72 3.54
C ALA A 74 -5.25 3.80 4.46
N ASP A 75 -5.18 4.47 5.62
CA ASP A 75 -6.24 4.45 6.65
C ASP A 75 -7.33 5.55 6.50
N GLN A 76 -7.29 6.31 5.39
CA GLN A 76 -7.97 7.61 5.26
C GLN A 76 -9.49 7.56 4.95
N ASN A 77 -10.10 6.36 4.88
CA ASN A 77 -11.56 6.19 4.71
C ASN A 77 -12.35 6.12 6.04
N SER A 78 -11.67 6.34 7.17
CA SER A 78 -12.14 6.17 8.54
C SER A 78 -13.11 7.28 9.02
N GLN A 79 -14.28 7.40 8.39
CA GLN A 79 -15.31 8.36 8.83
C GLN A 79 -15.80 8.05 10.24
N SER A 80 -15.81 9.07 11.12
CA SER A 80 -16.27 8.95 12.51
C SER A 80 -17.69 9.52 12.71
N ILE A 81 -18.51 8.77 13.46
CA ILE A 81 -19.96 9.01 13.64
C ILE A 81 -20.25 9.18 15.14
N PRO A 82 -21.07 10.14 15.59
CA PRO A 82 -21.58 10.16 16.97
C PRO A 82 -22.42 8.91 17.25
N TYR A 83 -22.15 8.19 18.33
CA TYR A 83 -23.04 7.11 18.79
C TYR A 83 -24.44 7.62 19.16
N SER A 84 -24.52 8.87 19.61
CA SER A 84 -25.75 9.64 19.80
C SER A 84 -26.49 10.00 18.49
N ALA A 85 -25.98 9.60 17.31
CA ALA A 85 -26.59 9.86 16.01
C ALA A 85 -28.04 9.42 15.93
N GLU A 86 -28.89 10.30 15.40
CA GLU A 86 -30.31 10.06 15.21
C GLU A 86 -30.58 9.37 13.86
N ALA A 87 -31.83 9.03 13.59
CA ALA A 87 -32.22 8.40 12.32
C ALA A 87 -31.91 9.32 11.12
N GLY A 88 -31.30 8.78 10.06
CA GLY A 88 -30.92 9.53 8.87
C GLY A 88 -29.53 10.18 8.91
N TYR A 89 -28.77 10.03 10.00
CA TYR A 89 -27.37 10.44 10.06
C TYR A 89 -26.55 9.74 8.96
N PHE A 90 -25.63 10.47 8.32
CA PHE A 90 -24.81 9.98 7.21
C PHE A 90 -23.60 9.17 7.72
N VAL A 91 -23.53 7.90 7.29
CA VAL A 91 -22.58 6.90 7.81
C VAL A 91 -21.35 6.81 6.91
N ALA A 92 -21.58 6.55 5.61
CA ALA A 92 -20.57 6.47 4.56
C ALA A 92 -21.26 6.59 3.18
N LYS A 93 -20.48 6.77 2.11
CA LYS A 93 -20.97 6.72 0.74
C LYS A 93 -20.21 5.68 -0.06
N ILE A 94 -20.91 4.65 -0.51
CA ILE A 94 -20.35 3.60 -1.35
C ILE A 94 -20.29 4.12 -2.78
N ARG A 95 -19.17 3.84 -3.44
CA ARG A 95 -18.94 4.24 -4.82
C ARG A 95 -18.53 3.02 -5.64
N ALA A 96 -19.24 2.84 -6.74
CA ALA A 96 -18.90 1.90 -7.78
C ALA A 96 -18.96 2.63 -9.13
N VAL A 97 -18.24 2.08 -10.11
CA VAL A 97 -18.22 2.53 -11.49
C VAL A 97 -18.49 1.34 -12.39
N ASP A 98 -19.06 1.63 -13.56
CA ASP A 98 -19.23 0.67 -14.64
C ASP A 98 -18.52 1.19 -15.91
N ALA A 99 -18.22 0.28 -16.84
CA ALA A 99 -17.55 0.60 -18.10
C ALA A 99 -18.55 0.74 -19.27
N ASP A 100 -19.71 0.08 -19.17
CA ASP A 100 -20.78 0.05 -20.19
C ASP A 100 -21.46 1.43 -20.32
N SER A 101 -22.67 1.55 -20.91
CA SER A 101 -23.28 2.88 -21.06
C SER A 101 -24.81 2.97 -21.05
N GLY A 102 -25.25 4.18 -20.70
CA GLY A 102 -26.67 4.54 -20.65
C GLY A 102 -27.41 3.76 -19.57
N TYR A 103 -28.16 2.74 -19.98
CA TYR A 103 -28.98 1.92 -19.09
C TYR A 103 -28.22 0.72 -18.52
N ASN A 104 -27.21 0.20 -19.24
CA ASN A 104 -26.35 -0.89 -18.76
C ASN A 104 -25.58 -0.41 -17.52
N ALA A 105 -24.73 0.61 -17.66
CA ALA A 105 -24.00 1.26 -16.56
C ALA A 105 -24.85 1.98 -15.47
N LEU A 106 -26.17 1.80 -15.41
CA LEU A 106 -27.03 2.43 -14.41
C LEU A 106 -27.06 1.60 -13.11
N LEU A 107 -26.32 2.02 -12.10
CA LEU A 107 -26.11 1.23 -10.88
C LEU A 107 -27.23 1.29 -9.83
N SER A 108 -27.55 0.13 -9.26
CA SER A 108 -28.52 -0.08 -8.17
C SER A 108 -27.84 -0.65 -6.91
N TYR A 109 -27.99 0.02 -5.78
CA TYR A 109 -27.31 -0.28 -4.51
C TYR A 109 -28.23 -0.96 -3.49
N HIS A 110 -27.83 -2.12 -2.96
CA HIS A 110 -28.58 -2.90 -1.98
C HIS A 110 -27.72 -3.24 -0.75
N LEU A 111 -28.32 -3.16 0.44
CA LEU A 111 -27.65 -3.42 1.72
C LEU A 111 -28.23 -4.65 2.39
N SER A 112 -27.37 -5.58 2.77
CA SER A 112 -27.68 -6.76 3.57
C SER A 112 -27.12 -6.59 4.99
N GLU A 113 -28.00 -6.74 5.99
CA GLU A 113 -27.69 -6.71 7.41
C GLU A 113 -27.87 -8.13 8.02
N PRO A 114 -27.02 -8.56 8.99
CA PRO A 114 -27.23 -9.79 9.74
C PRO A 114 -28.60 -9.84 10.41
N LYS A 115 -29.23 -11.02 10.49
CA LYS A 115 -30.57 -11.17 11.07
C LYS A 115 -30.67 -10.58 12.49
N GLY A 116 -31.60 -9.65 12.67
CA GLY A 116 -31.80 -8.91 13.92
C GLY A 116 -31.15 -7.52 13.93
N ASN A 117 -30.14 -7.29 13.10
CA ASN A 117 -29.63 -5.95 12.84
C ASN A 117 -30.55 -5.21 11.84
N ASN A 118 -30.85 -3.95 12.14
CA ASN A 118 -31.72 -3.07 11.35
C ASN A 118 -31.37 -1.60 11.65
N LEU A 119 -30.07 -1.32 11.70
CA LEU A 119 -29.49 -0.03 12.06
C LEU A 119 -29.18 0.83 10.85
N PHE A 120 -29.00 0.24 9.67
CA PHE A 120 -28.46 0.94 8.50
C PHE A 120 -29.35 0.78 7.26
N ARG A 121 -29.42 1.81 6.43
CA ARG A 121 -30.07 1.81 5.11
C ARG A 121 -29.12 2.41 4.08
N ILE A 122 -29.09 1.88 2.87
CA ILE A 122 -28.41 2.51 1.73
C ILE A 122 -29.43 3.22 0.83
N GLY A 123 -29.06 4.34 0.23
CA GLY A 123 -29.84 4.95 -0.86
C GLY A 123 -29.60 4.19 -2.17
N THR A 124 -30.66 3.60 -2.73
CA THR A 124 -30.55 2.66 -3.87
C THR A 124 -29.94 3.23 -5.13
N SER A 125 -30.02 4.55 -5.36
CA SER A 125 -29.39 5.25 -6.49
C SER A 125 -28.25 6.19 -6.08
N THR A 126 -27.88 6.23 -4.80
CA THR A 126 -26.87 7.18 -4.28
C THR A 126 -25.69 6.53 -3.58
N GLY A 127 -25.77 5.26 -3.21
CA GLY A 127 -24.75 4.56 -2.41
C GLY A 127 -24.60 5.09 -0.97
N GLU A 128 -25.42 6.05 -0.55
CA GLU A 128 -25.26 6.71 0.76
C GLU A 128 -25.88 5.86 1.87
N ILE A 129 -25.02 5.31 2.73
CA ILE A 129 -25.43 4.62 3.95
C ILE A 129 -25.83 5.67 4.99
N ARG A 130 -27.00 5.47 5.60
CA ARG A 130 -27.55 6.26 6.70
C ARG A 130 -28.07 5.37 7.80
N THR A 131 -28.13 5.90 9.02
CA THR A 131 -28.84 5.23 10.12
C THR A 131 -30.35 5.12 9.83
N LYS A 132 -30.96 4.03 10.29
CA LYS A 132 -32.41 3.81 10.35
C LYS A 132 -33.00 4.30 11.67
N ARG A 133 -32.26 4.12 12.77
CA ARG A 133 -32.59 4.56 14.14
C ARG A 133 -31.32 4.98 14.90
N ARG A 134 -31.47 5.56 16.09
CA ARG A 134 -30.36 5.75 17.04
C ARG A 134 -29.85 4.39 17.55
N MET A 135 -28.55 4.31 17.81
CA MET A 135 -27.88 3.16 18.43
C MET A 135 -28.18 3.11 19.94
N SER A 136 -28.10 1.93 20.54
CA SER A 136 -28.43 1.69 21.95
C SER A 136 -27.43 0.73 22.59
N ASP A 137 -27.34 0.70 23.92
CA ASP A 137 -26.28 -0.05 24.62
C ASP A 137 -26.39 -1.58 24.44
N ASN A 138 -27.53 -2.04 23.92
CA ASN A 138 -27.80 -3.43 23.55
C ASN A 138 -27.39 -3.78 22.11
N ASP A 139 -26.98 -2.79 21.30
CA ASP A 139 -26.48 -3.00 19.94
C ASP A 139 -25.01 -3.46 19.96
N LEU A 140 -24.64 -4.35 19.03
CA LEU A 140 -23.27 -4.86 18.91
C LEU A 140 -22.26 -3.71 18.67
N LYS A 141 -21.07 -3.79 19.28
CA LYS A 141 -19.99 -2.81 18.99
C LYS A 141 -19.42 -2.95 17.56
N THR A 142 -19.70 -4.05 16.85
CA THR A 142 -19.35 -4.19 15.42
C THR A 142 -20.57 -4.63 14.63
N HIS A 143 -20.83 -3.94 13.51
CA HIS A 143 -21.87 -4.27 12.56
C HIS A 143 -21.24 -4.60 11.20
N PRO A 144 -21.05 -5.90 10.88
CA PRO A 144 -20.68 -6.30 9.53
C PRO A 144 -21.88 -6.08 8.60
N LEU A 145 -21.62 -5.42 7.48
CA LEU A 145 -22.57 -5.10 6.42
C LEU A 145 -22.06 -5.69 5.11
N VAL A 146 -22.96 -6.17 4.25
CA VAL A 146 -22.63 -6.52 2.87
C VAL A 146 -23.43 -5.63 1.93
N VAL A 147 -22.73 -4.88 1.09
CA VAL A 147 -23.34 -4.06 0.03
C VAL A 147 -23.20 -4.79 -1.29
N LEU A 148 -24.33 -5.02 -1.94
CA LEU A 148 -24.44 -5.48 -3.32
C LEU A 148 -24.66 -4.25 -4.21
N VAL A 149 -23.94 -4.18 -5.33
CA VAL A 149 -24.22 -3.23 -6.41
C VAL A 149 -24.46 -4.06 -7.66
N SER A 150 -25.62 -3.90 -8.28
CA SER A 150 -25.90 -4.39 -9.62
C SER A 150 -25.89 -3.23 -10.61
N ASP A 151 -25.70 -3.57 -11.88
CA ASP A 151 -26.10 -2.74 -13.00
C ASP A 151 -27.64 -2.78 -13.19
N ASN A 152 -28.15 -2.40 -14.37
CA ASN A 152 -29.53 -2.65 -14.79
C ASN A 152 -29.65 -3.35 -16.16
N GLY A 153 -28.55 -3.88 -16.73
CA GLY A 153 -28.57 -4.50 -18.06
C GLY A 153 -29.15 -5.91 -18.10
N GLU A 154 -29.05 -6.56 -19.26
CA GLU A 154 -29.58 -7.91 -19.49
C GLU A 154 -28.51 -8.81 -20.17
N PRO A 155 -27.97 -9.84 -19.49
CA PRO A 155 -28.19 -10.19 -18.08
C PRO A 155 -27.56 -9.17 -17.13
N SER A 156 -28.21 -8.91 -15.99
CA SER A 156 -27.65 -8.00 -14.99
C SER A 156 -26.48 -8.64 -14.24
N LEU A 157 -25.37 -7.91 -14.19
CA LEU A 157 -24.12 -8.25 -13.51
C LEU A 157 -24.02 -7.44 -12.20
N SER A 158 -23.17 -7.90 -11.28
CA SER A 158 -23.08 -7.31 -9.94
C SER A 158 -21.78 -7.64 -9.22
N ALA A 159 -21.47 -6.82 -8.21
CA ALA A 159 -20.37 -7.06 -7.27
C ALA A 159 -20.81 -6.81 -5.83
N THR A 160 -20.10 -7.45 -4.89
CA THR A 160 -20.32 -7.31 -3.44
C THR A 160 -19.09 -6.79 -2.71
N VAL A 161 -19.30 -5.99 -1.67
CA VAL A 161 -18.26 -5.53 -0.74
C VAL A 161 -18.72 -5.72 0.70
N SER A 162 -17.80 -6.14 1.56
CA SER A 162 -18.00 -6.23 3.02
C SER A 162 -17.49 -4.98 3.71
N ILE A 163 -18.24 -4.48 4.69
CA ILE A 163 -18.00 -3.20 5.38
C ILE A 163 -18.24 -3.43 6.87
N ASP A 164 -17.25 -3.15 7.71
CA ASP A 164 -17.42 -3.17 9.16
C ASP A 164 -17.64 -1.75 9.70
N VAL A 165 -18.77 -1.57 10.39
CA VAL A 165 -19.07 -0.35 11.17
C VAL A 165 -18.77 -0.64 12.64
N VAL A 166 -17.73 -0.01 13.19
CA VAL A 166 -17.17 -0.31 14.52
C VAL A 166 -17.41 0.85 15.49
N VAL A 167 -18.07 0.58 16.61
CA VAL A 167 -18.26 1.51 17.72
C VAL A 167 -17.03 1.49 18.62
N VAL A 168 -16.44 2.67 18.82
CA VAL A 168 -15.21 2.91 19.59
C VAL A 168 -15.42 4.01 20.62
N GLU A 169 -14.88 3.84 21.82
CA GLU A 169 -15.01 4.84 22.90
C GLU A 169 -14.15 6.08 22.61
N SER A 170 -12.93 5.88 22.11
CA SER A 170 -12.01 6.91 21.63
C SER A 170 -11.44 6.59 20.24
N THR A 171 -11.11 7.63 19.48
CA THR A 171 -10.37 7.48 18.22
C THR A 171 -8.91 7.05 18.44
N ALA A 172 -8.42 7.07 19.68
CA ALA A 172 -7.11 6.50 20.04
C ALA A 172 -7.11 4.96 20.02
N ASP A 173 -8.26 4.32 20.28
CA ASP A 173 -8.36 2.86 20.37
C ASP A 173 -8.25 2.19 18.99
N ILE A 174 -8.64 2.92 17.94
CA ILE A 174 -8.43 2.56 16.53
C ILE A 174 -6.95 2.24 16.27
N GLN A 175 -6.04 3.03 16.84
CA GLN A 175 -4.59 2.90 16.64
C GLN A 175 -3.98 1.70 17.40
N THR A 176 -4.72 1.07 18.32
CA THR A 176 -4.23 -0.09 19.09
C THR A 176 -4.83 -1.42 18.62
N GLN A 177 -6.11 -1.45 18.26
CA GLN A 177 -6.79 -2.69 17.83
C GLN A 177 -6.29 -3.22 16.48
N PHE A 178 -6.04 -2.33 15.50
CA PHE A 178 -5.70 -2.74 14.14
C PHE A 178 -4.23 -3.14 13.93
N ARG A 179 -3.38 -3.07 14.97
CA ARG A 179 -1.96 -3.48 14.91
C ARG A 179 -1.75 -5.00 14.75
N HIS A 180 -2.83 -5.79 14.65
CA HIS A 180 -2.82 -7.23 14.40
C HIS A 180 -3.78 -7.67 13.28
N VAL A 181 -4.08 -6.80 12.31
CA VAL A 181 -4.50 -7.30 10.98
C VAL A 181 -3.25 -7.90 10.30
N PRO A 182 -3.26 -9.17 9.88
CA PRO A 182 -2.22 -9.69 9.01
C PRO A 182 -2.40 -9.09 7.61
N LEU A 183 -1.85 -7.89 7.41
CA LEU A 183 -1.68 -7.31 6.09
C LEU A 183 -0.93 -8.33 5.23
N LYS A 184 -1.48 -8.65 4.06
CA LYS A 184 -0.75 -9.41 3.05
C LYS A 184 0.36 -8.49 2.53
N GLU A 185 1.61 -8.75 2.93
CA GLU A 185 2.79 -7.95 2.54
C GLU A 185 3.10 -8.11 1.04
N GLU A 186 2.29 -7.48 0.20
CA GLU A 186 2.51 -7.38 -1.24
C GLU A 186 3.24 -6.06 -1.54
N SER A 187 4.40 -6.15 -2.21
CA SER A 187 5.18 -5.05 -2.80
C SER A 187 6.00 -4.10 -1.90
N PHE A 188 5.62 -3.81 -0.64
CA PHE A 188 6.43 -2.90 0.21
C PHE A 188 7.70 -3.52 0.80
N SER A 189 7.72 -4.84 1.01
CA SER A 189 8.89 -5.59 1.48
C SER A 189 9.99 -5.62 0.42
N ASP A 190 9.64 -5.89 -0.84
CA ASP A 190 10.58 -6.01 -1.96
C ASP A 190 11.37 -4.72 -2.23
N LEU A 191 10.73 -3.55 -2.23
CA LEU A 191 11.42 -2.29 -2.52
C LEU A 191 12.43 -1.94 -1.42
N ASN A 192 12.07 -2.17 -0.15
CA ASN A 192 12.97 -1.96 0.99
C ASN A 192 14.12 -3.00 1.02
N LEU A 193 13.84 -4.25 0.65
CA LEU A 193 14.84 -5.30 0.50
C LEU A 193 15.81 -4.99 -0.65
N TYR A 194 15.31 -4.52 -1.80
CA TYR A 194 16.14 -4.12 -2.93
C TYR A 194 16.99 -2.89 -2.60
N LEU A 195 16.45 -1.91 -1.88
CA LEU A 195 17.19 -0.76 -1.37
C LEU A 195 18.30 -1.19 -0.40
N LEU A 196 18.03 -2.12 0.52
CA LEU A 196 19.03 -2.70 1.43
C LEU A 196 20.15 -3.41 0.65
N ILE A 197 19.79 -4.25 -0.32
CA ILE A 197 20.75 -4.95 -1.19
C ILE A 197 21.59 -3.96 -2.02
N ALA A 198 20.99 -2.88 -2.52
CA ALA A 198 21.70 -1.82 -3.23
C ALA A 198 22.72 -1.10 -2.31
N ILE A 199 22.33 -0.71 -1.11
CA ILE A 199 23.22 -0.05 -0.13
C ILE A 199 24.37 -0.98 0.27
N VAL A 200 24.09 -2.26 0.56
CA VAL A 200 25.11 -3.25 0.94
C VAL A 200 26.07 -3.53 -0.22
N SER A 201 25.57 -3.74 -1.45
CA SER A 201 26.41 -4.02 -2.61
C SER A 201 27.31 -2.83 -2.98
N VAL A 202 26.81 -1.60 -2.97
CA VAL A 202 27.62 -0.38 -3.17
C VAL A 202 28.71 -0.26 -2.10
N SER A 203 28.37 -0.53 -0.83
CA SER A 203 29.34 -0.50 0.28
C SER A 203 30.45 -1.54 0.13
N VAL A 204 30.11 -2.77 -0.28
CA VAL A 204 31.08 -3.85 -0.53
C VAL A 204 31.97 -3.51 -1.73
N ILE A 205 31.41 -3.00 -2.83
CA ILE A 205 32.18 -2.57 -4.01
C ILE A 205 33.15 -1.45 -3.65
N PHE A 206 32.73 -0.48 -2.84
CA PHE A 206 33.61 0.59 -2.36
C PHE A 206 34.76 0.07 -1.49
N LEU A 207 34.48 -0.85 -0.57
CA LEU A 207 35.52 -1.45 0.28
C LEU A 207 36.51 -2.31 -0.52
N LEU A 208 36.04 -3.12 -1.47
CA LEU A 208 36.90 -3.90 -2.37
C LEU A 208 37.76 -3.00 -3.27
N SER A 209 37.19 -1.89 -3.77
CA SER A 209 37.92 -0.86 -4.51
C SER A 209 39.03 -0.22 -3.66
N LEU A 210 38.73 0.15 -2.41
CA LEU A 210 39.70 0.73 -1.48
C LEU A 210 40.83 -0.26 -1.12
N ILE A 211 40.49 -1.53 -0.83
CA ILE A 211 41.47 -2.59 -0.53
C ILE A 211 42.37 -2.85 -1.75
N SER A 212 41.79 -2.91 -2.96
CA SER A 212 42.54 -3.07 -4.21
C SER A 212 43.48 -1.89 -4.46
N LEU A 213 43.03 -0.65 -4.26
CA LEU A 213 43.84 0.56 -4.38
C LEU A 213 45.01 0.58 -3.37
N ILE A 214 44.76 0.14 -2.14
CA ILE A 214 45.80 0.00 -1.10
C ILE A 214 46.80 -1.08 -1.51
N ALA A 215 46.36 -2.27 -1.93
CA ALA A 215 47.24 -3.36 -2.37
C ALA A 215 48.12 -2.96 -3.57
N VAL A 216 47.55 -2.27 -4.57
CA VAL A 216 48.30 -1.72 -5.71
C VAL A 216 49.27 -0.61 -5.29
N ARG A 217 48.93 0.19 -4.27
CA ARG A 217 49.85 1.19 -3.69
C ARG A 217 51.00 0.53 -2.92
N CYS A 218 50.75 -0.49 -2.11
CA CYS A 218 51.79 -1.27 -1.43
C CYS A 218 52.74 -1.92 -2.44
N HIS A 219 52.21 -2.68 -3.41
CA HIS A 219 53.03 -3.34 -4.43
C HIS A 219 53.83 -2.34 -5.31
N ARG A 220 53.32 -1.13 -5.54
CA ARG A 220 54.10 -0.04 -6.19
C ARG A 220 55.16 0.59 -5.27
N THR A 221 55.01 0.48 -3.96
CA THR A 221 55.94 1.04 -2.96
C THR A 221 57.07 0.06 -2.64
N ASP A 222 56.81 -1.25 -2.62
CA ASP A 222 57.84 -2.30 -2.51
C ASP A 222 58.84 -2.22 -3.67
N GLY A 223 58.36 -1.91 -4.88
CA GLY A 223 59.20 -1.61 -6.04
C GLY A 223 60.14 -0.40 -5.88
N SER A 224 59.94 0.44 -4.85
CA SER A 224 60.80 1.59 -4.52
C SER A 224 61.82 1.29 -3.42
N PHE A 225 61.59 0.29 -2.56
CA PHE A 225 62.40 0.03 -1.37
C PHE A 225 63.57 -0.95 -1.56
N SER A 226 63.70 -1.57 -2.74
CA SER A 226 64.76 -2.54 -3.09
C SER A 226 66.20 -1.95 -3.20
N ARG A 227 66.44 -0.70 -2.76
CA ARG A 227 67.76 -0.02 -2.88
C ARG A 227 68.16 0.84 -1.67
N TYR A 228 68.18 0.26 -0.47
CA TYR A 228 69.07 0.72 0.60
C TYR A 228 69.65 -0.48 1.38
N SER A 229 70.98 -0.53 1.48
CA SER A 229 71.73 -1.61 2.13
C SER A 229 72.78 -1.06 3.10
N ALA A 230 72.91 -1.73 4.26
CA ALA A 230 74.00 -1.58 5.25
C ALA A 230 74.04 -0.23 6.02
N PRO A 231 74.79 -0.14 7.16
CA PRO A 231 75.62 -1.17 7.81
C PRO A 231 75.29 -1.45 9.29
N MET A 232 75.95 -2.49 9.82
CA MET A 232 76.04 -2.86 11.24
C MET A 232 77.06 -2.00 12.01
N ILE A 233 76.81 -1.65 13.29
CA ILE A 233 77.77 -0.98 14.20
C ILE A 233 77.62 -1.48 15.65
N THR A 234 78.74 -1.55 16.38
CA THR A 234 78.89 -1.97 17.78
C THR A 234 79.71 -0.93 18.58
N THR A 235 79.81 -0.90 19.91
CA THR A 235 79.39 -1.92 20.91
C THR A 235 78.36 -1.34 21.91
N HIS A 236 78.50 -1.12 23.23
CA HIS A 236 79.56 -1.34 24.24
C HIS A 236 78.93 -1.69 25.60
N LEU A 237 79.71 -2.21 26.56
CA LEU A 237 79.26 -2.68 27.87
C LEU A 237 79.85 -1.89 29.05
N THR A 238 79.04 -1.77 30.11
CA THR A 238 79.39 -1.87 31.55
C THR A 238 78.15 -2.46 32.24
N GLY A 239 78.18 -3.39 33.20
CA GLY A 239 79.29 -3.96 33.98
C GLY A 239 79.27 -3.39 35.42
N ALA A 240 79.01 -4.17 36.48
CA ALA A 240 78.70 -5.60 36.60
C ALA A 240 77.85 -5.88 37.88
N GLY A 241 77.29 -7.10 38.05
CA GLY A 241 76.33 -7.36 39.14
C GLY A 241 76.01 -8.81 39.56
N LEU A 242 76.85 -9.80 39.20
CA LEU A 242 76.85 -11.21 39.67
C LEU A 242 75.57 -12.09 39.49
N THR A 243 75.82 -13.37 39.26
CA THR A 243 74.90 -14.45 38.82
C THR A 243 74.75 -15.55 39.91
N PRO A 244 73.98 -16.65 39.73
CA PRO A 244 72.85 -16.95 38.82
C PRO A 244 71.59 -17.54 39.54
N ASN A 245 70.55 -17.87 38.77
CA ASN A 245 69.41 -18.72 39.20
C ASN A 245 69.81 -20.20 39.40
N LEU A 246 69.08 -20.95 40.25
CA LEU A 246 68.21 -22.06 39.75
C LEU A 246 67.21 -22.65 40.78
N LEU A 247 65.95 -22.75 40.34
CA LEU A 247 64.93 -23.81 40.58
C LEU A 247 64.37 -24.19 41.97
N SER A 248 63.12 -24.72 41.91
CA SER A 248 62.36 -25.45 42.95
C SER A 248 61.82 -24.62 44.13
N SER A 249 60.55 -24.76 44.56
CA SER A 249 59.39 -25.51 44.03
C SER A 249 58.06 -24.90 44.54
N MET A 250 56.95 -25.27 43.91
CA MET A 250 55.60 -24.95 44.38
C MET A 250 55.29 -25.50 45.78
N THR A 251 54.53 -24.76 46.59
CA THR A 251 53.22 -25.25 47.09
C THR A 251 52.37 -24.09 47.62
N CYS A 252 51.07 -24.32 47.74
CA CYS A 252 50.07 -23.32 48.14
C CYS A 252 49.71 -23.45 49.63
N VAL A 253 49.45 -22.32 50.30
CA VAL A 253 48.73 -22.27 51.58
C VAL A 253 47.67 -21.18 51.47
N SER A 254 46.44 -21.52 51.86
CA SER A 254 45.29 -20.61 51.88
C SER A 254 44.89 -20.22 53.31
N ALA A 255 44.14 -19.13 53.40
CA ALA A 255 43.32 -18.69 54.55
C ALA A 255 44.04 -18.34 55.87
N GLN A 256 43.59 -17.23 56.47
CA GLN A 256 42.79 -17.34 57.69
C GLN A 256 41.79 -16.17 57.72
N THR A 257 40.51 -16.46 57.93
CA THR A 257 39.45 -15.44 58.12
C THR A 257 39.45 -14.92 59.56
N ARG A 258 38.90 -13.72 59.77
CA ARG A 258 38.28 -13.34 61.04
C ARG A 258 37.06 -12.46 60.78
#